data_AF-Q4N7B4-F1
#
_entry.id   AF-Q4N7B4-F1
#
_cell.length_a   1.000
_cell.length_b   1.000
_cell.length_c   1.000
_cell.angle_alpha   90.00
_cell.angle_beta   90.00
_cell.angle_gamma   90.00
#
_symmetry.space_group_name_H-M   'P 1'
#
loop_
_entity.id
_entity.type
_entity.pdbx_description
1 polymer ?
#
loop_
_entity_poly.entity_id
_entity_poly.type
_entity_poly.pdbx_seq_one_letter_code
_entity_poly.pdbx_strand_id
1 'polypeptide(L)'
;MKSIKVLYSAIIGFIVIINEFCLAADDDADGGADGDTGGDGPELPINNPNVRIRTGCNFYENEAYGATPFSQIKREGEPCTITLDPRGDTFMYGCDGPSDPVDCPYHVKADGEDRDFLTLFNTSTVTNKINEFDEHPHVYHIVTGAYTNPFSVSCVCNKADGTTETMIVKSGFKIWHNDEYLK
;
A
#
# COMPACT_ATOMS: atom_id res chain seq x y z
N MET A 1 46.50 -33.16 -16.23
CA MET A 1 45.75 -34.30 -15.66
C MET A 1 44.64 -33.71 -14.81
N LYS A 2 43.38 -33.73 -15.28
CA LYS A 2 42.31 -34.69 -14.90
C LYS A 2 41.99 -34.58 -13.39
N SER A 3 40.79 -34.24 -12.90
CA SER A 3 39.44 -34.46 -13.45
C SER A 3 38.39 -33.55 -12.81
N ILE A 4 37.43 -33.16 -13.64
CA ILE A 4 36.10 -32.64 -13.31
C ILE A 4 35.28 -33.74 -12.62
N LYS A 5 34.52 -33.40 -11.58
CA LYS A 5 33.37 -34.21 -11.13
C LYS A 5 32.12 -33.32 -11.11
N VAL A 6 31.44 -33.35 -12.24
CA VAL A 6 30.03 -33.01 -12.40
C VAL A 6 29.22 -34.20 -11.86
N LEU A 7 28.21 -33.92 -11.04
CA LEU A 7 27.20 -34.91 -10.66
C LEU A 7 25.84 -34.42 -11.18
N TYR A 8 25.41 -35.05 -12.26
CA TYR A 8 24.03 -35.09 -12.74
C TYR A 8 23.38 -36.38 -12.25
N SER A 9 22.18 -36.29 -11.68
CA SER A 9 21.12 -37.31 -11.69
C SER A 9 19.85 -36.61 -11.16
N ALA A 10 18.83 -36.21 -11.93
CA ALA A 10 17.91 -36.91 -12.84
C ALA A 10 16.89 -37.83 -12.15
N ILE A 11 15.61 -37.65 -12.56
CA ILE A 11 14.36 -38.48 -12.43
C ILE A 11 13.32 -37.84 -11.48
N ILE A 12 12.31 -37.09 -11.97
CA ILE A 12 11.03 -37.44 -12.67
C ILE A 12 9.91 -37.93 -11.72
N GLY A 13 8.73 -37.29 -11.82
CA GLY A 13 7.41 -37.73 -11.33
C GLY A 13 6.92 -36.86 -10.16
N PHE A 14 5.84 -36.09 -10.21
CA PHE A 14 4.48 -36.43 -10.67
C PHE A 14 3.70 -35.12 -10.93
N ILE A 15 3.12 -34.98 -12.13
CA ILE A 15 1.96 -34.11 -12.39
C ILE A 15 0.75 -35.04 -12.32
N VAL A 16 -0.13 -34.92 -11.33
CA VAL A 16 -1.55 -35.35 -11.37
C VAL A 16 -2.33 -34.69 -10.20
N ILE A 17 -3.22 -33.75 -10.57
CA ILE A 17 -4.63 -33.59 -10.15
C ILE A 17 -4.97 -33.61 -8.64
N ILE A 18 -5.45 -32.46 -8.12
CA ILE A 18 -6.74 -32.40 -7.40
C ILE A 18 -7.50 -31.17 -7.91
N ASN A 19 -8.43 -31.44 -8.83
CA ASN A 19 -9.54 -30.59 -9.19
C ASN A 19 -10.73 -31.12 -8.37
N GLU A 20 -10.95 -30.56 -7.19
CA GLU A 20 -12.20 -30.71 -6.44
C GLU A 20 -12.81 -29.29 -6.39
N PHE A 21 -13.81 -28.98 -7.22
CA PHE A 21 -15.22 -29.23 -6.94
C PHE A 21 -15.59 -29.01 -5.47
N CYS A 22 -15.86 -27.75 -5.11
CA CYS A 22 -17.00 -27.43 -4.25
C CYS A 22 -17.96 -26.54 -5.04
N LEU A 23 -18.78 -27.22 -5.84
CA LEU A 23 -20.11 -26.78 -6.21
C LEU A 23 -20.99 -26.95 -4.96
N ALA A 24 -21.45 -25.84 -4.38
CA ALA A 24 -22.67 -25.78 -3.58
C ALA A 24 -23.50 -24.67 -4.27
N ALA A 25 -24.37 -25.05 -5.19
CA ALA A 25 -25.79 -25.32 -4.94
C ALA A 25 -26.51 -24.01 -4.55
N ASP A 26 -27.08 -23.37 -5.57
CA ASP A 26 -28.21 -22.45 -5.43
C ASP A 26 -29.39 -23.21 -4.83
N ASP A 27 -30.00 -22.64 -3.79
CA ASP A 27 -31.42 -22.82 -3.47
C ASP A 27 -31.93 -21.51 -2.84
N ASP A 28 -32.98 -20.96 -3.46
CA ASP A 28 -33.66 -19.71 -3.10
C ASP A 28 -34.38 -19.78 -1.73
N ALA A 29 -34.36 -18.68 -0.96
CA ALA A 29 -35.55 -17.99 -0.44
C ALA A 29 -35.26 -16.94 0.67
N ASP A 30 -35.76 -15.74 0.42
CA ASP A 30 -36.36 -14.74 1.33
C ASP A 30 -35.66 -14.26 2.63
N GLY A 31 -35.35 -12.96 2.62
CA GLY A 31 -35.78 -12.02 3.66
C GLY A 31 -34.87 -11.83 4.88
N GLY A 32 -34.20 -10.69 4.95
CA GLY A 32 -33.59 -10.20 6.20
C GLY A 32 -32.75 -8.94 6.01
N ALA A 33 -33.25 -7.82 6.52
CA ALA A 33 -32.56 -6.55 6.63
C ALA A 33 -31.53 -6.57 7.79
N ASP A 34 -30.59 -5.63 7.67
CA ASP A 34 -29.70 -5.06 8.69
C ASP A 34 -28.60 -5.94 9.30
N GLY A 35 -27.37 -5.42 9.28
CA GLY A 35 -26.25 -6.02 10.03
C GLY A 35 -24.87 -5.53 9.62
N ASP A 36 -24.54 -4.31 10.02
CA ASP A 36 -23.16 -3.85 10.23
C ASP A 36 -22.34 -4.90 11.00
N THR A 37 -21.25 -5.39 10.39
CA THR A 37 -20.11 -5.94 11.13
C THR A 37 -18.85 -5.48 10.46
N GLY A 38 -18.08 -4.66 11.19
CA GLY A 38 -16.80 -4.11 10.79
C GLY A 38 -15.87 -5.16 10.19
N GLY A 39 -15.40 -4.87 8.99
CA GLY A 39 -14.34 -5.63 8.36
C GLY A 39 -13.03 -5.36 9.10
N ASP A 40 -12.55 -6.40 9.77
CA ASP A 40 -11.15 -6.56 10.14
C ASP A 40 -10.25 -6.12 8.98
N GLY A 41 -9.33 -5.20 9.26
CA GLY A 41 -8.29 -4.80 8.31
C GLY A 41 -7.53 -6.04 7.83
N PRO A 42 -7.11 -6.09 6.55
CA PRO A 42 -6.52 -7.31 6.02
C PRO A 42 -5.20 -7.62 6.74
N GLU A 43 -5.13 -8.76 7.43
CA GLU A 43 -3.87 -9.39 7.79
C GLU A 43 -3.14 -9.75 6.49
N LEU A 44 -2.25 -8.88 6.02
CA LEU A 44 -1.41 -9.17 4.87
C LEU A 44 -0.10 -9.83 5.33
N PRO A 45 0.23 -11.02 4.82
CA PRO A 45 1.50 -11.67 5.11
C PRO A 45 2.65 -10.85 4.51
N ILE A 46 3.61 -10.47 5.36
CA ILE A 46 4.75 -9.57 5.09
C ILE A 46 5.78 -10.18 4.09
N ASN A 47 5.46 -11.23 3.32
CA ASN A 47 6.42 -11.94 2.47
C ASN A 47 5.87 -12.49 1.14
N ASN A 48 4.80 -11.93 0.58
CA ASN A 48 4.34 -12.30 -0.78
C ASN A 48 4.68 -11.20 -1.81
N PRO A 49 5.59 -11.44 -2.78
CA PRO A 49 5.94 -10.46 -3.81
C PRO A 49 4.80 -10.16 -4.80
N ASN A 50 3.67 -10.87 -4.75
CA ASN A 50 2.49 -10.65 -5.57
C ASN A 50 1.35 -9.87 -4.88
N VAL A 51 1.59 -9.23 -3.73
CA VAL A 51 0.58 -8.35 -3.13
C VAL A 51 0.43 -7.11 -4.01
N ARG A 52 -0.65 -7.07 -4.80
CA ARG A 52 -1.10 -5.84 -5.45
C ARG A 52 -1.53 -4.88 -4.34
N ILE A 53 -0.72 -3.85 -4.11
CA ILE A 53 -1.04 -2.79 -3.16
C ILE A 53 -2.20 -1.99 -3.73
N ARG A 54 -3.40 -2.16 -3.20
CA ARG A 54 -4.61 -1.46 -3.67
C ARG A 54 -4.87 -0.12 -2.99
N THR A 55 -4.02 0.26 -2.03
CA THR A 55 -4.18 1.48 -1.22
C THR A 55 -2.97 2.39 -1.44
N GLY A 56 -3.21 3.67 -1.67
CA GLY A 56 -2.15 4.65 -1.81
C GLY A 56 -2.55 5.83 -2.69
N CYS A 57 -1.57 6.69 -2.98
CA CYS A 57 -1.75 7.86 -3.82
C CYS A 57 -1.11 7.60 -5.18
N ASN A 58 -1.92 7.24 -6.17
CA ASN A 58 -1.50 7.11 -7.55
C ASN A 58 -1.88 8.39 -8.32
N PHE A 59 -0.93 9.29 -8.55
CA PHE A 59 -1.17 10.52 -9.31
C PHE A 59 -0.96 10.35 -10.82
N TYR A 60 -0.70 9.14 -11.30
CA TYR A 60 -0.77 8.81 -12.72
C TYR A 60 -2.19 8.49 -13.16
N GLU A 61 -2.49 8.70 -14.44
CA GLU A 61 -3.73 8.24 -15.10
C GLU A 61 -3.61 6.77 -15.58
N ASN A 62 -2.95 5.91 -14.81
CA ASN A 62 -2.72 4.50 -15.15
C ASN A 62 -2.85 3.58 -13.93
N GLU A 63 -3.80 2.64 -13.98
CA GLU A 63 -4.06 1.65 -12.91
C GLU A 63 -3.00 0.55 -12.81
N ALA A 64 -2.17 0.35 -13.84
CA ALA A 64 -1.13 -0.67 -13.84
C ALA A 64 -0.09 -0.48 -12.72
N TYR A 65 0.00 0.74 -12.16
CA TYR A 65 0.94 1.11 -11.10
C TYR A 65 0.51 0.71 -9.68
N GLY A 66 -0.62 0.01 -9.53
CA GLY A 66 -0.97 -0.72 -8.30
C GLY A 66 -2.26 -0.26 -7.64
N ALA A 67 -2.51 1.05 -7.61
CA ALA A 67 -3.73 1.65 -7.06
C ALA A 67 -4.55 2.41 -8.12
N THR A 68 -5.83 2.61 -7.85
CA THR A 68 -6.71 3.44 -8.69
C THR A 68 -6.17 4.87 -8.79
N PRO A 69 -6.11 5.47 -9.99
CA PRO A 69 -5.75 6.88 -10.17
C PRO A 69 -6.54 7.79 -9.25
N PHE A 70 -5.83 8.68 -8.56
CA PHE A 70 -6.44 9.59 -7.60
C PHE A 70 -7.47 10.51 -8.26
N SER A 71 -7.23 10.89 -9.52
CA SER A 71 -8.17 11.65 -10.35
C SER A 71 -9.58 11.06 -10.43
N GLN A 72 -9.72 9.75 -10.31
CA GLN A 72 -11.00 9.04 -10.41
C GLN A 72 -11.76 8.97 -9.09
N ILE A 73 -11.06 9.06 -7.96
CA ILE A 73 -11.64 8.90 -6.61
C ILE A 73 -11.62 10.19 -5.80
N LYS A 74 -10.90 11.22 -6.26
CA LYS A 74 -10.76 12.48 -5.54
C LYS A 74 -12.08 13.24 -5.47
N ARG A 75 -12.27 13.93 -4.36
CA ARG A 75 -13.27 15.00 -4.23
C ARG A 75 -12.58 16.33 -4.50
N GLU A 76 -13.33 17.31 -4.99
CA GLU A 76 -12.79 18.61 -5.36
C GLU A 76 -12.08 19.28 -4.17
N GLY A 77 -10.81 19.64 -4.36
CA GLY A 77 -9.98 20.30 -3.34
C GLY A 77 -9.44 19.40 -2.23
N GLU A 78 -9.73 18.10 -2.23
CA GLU A 78 -9.24 17.18 -1.19
C GLU A 78 -7.88 16.57 -1.56
N PRO A 79 -6.93 16.50 -0.60
CA PRO A 79 -5.67 15.79 -0.80
C PRO A 79 -5.87 14.28 -0.70
N CYS A 80 -4.98 13.51 -1.32
CA CYS A 80 -4.94 12.07 -1.12
C CYS A 80 -4.45 11.76 0.31
N THR A 81 -5.36 11.32 1.17
CA THR A 81 -5.08 11.11 2.59
C THR A 81 -5.01 9.63 2.94
N ILE A 82 -3.90 9.21 3.52
CA ILE A 82 -3.64 7.86 4.02
C ILE A 82 -3.58 7.92 5.55
N THR A 83 -4.43 7.13 6.21
CA THR A 83 -4.42 6.99 7.67
C THR A 83 -3.85 5.62 8.00
N LEU A 84 -2.74 5.57 8.73
CA LEU A 84 -2.01 4.31 8.99
C LEU A 84 -2.47 3.65 10.30
N ASP A 85 -2.56 2.33 10.34
CA ASP A 85 -2.70 1.52 11.57
C ASP A 85 -1.41 1.64 12.41
N PRO A 86 -1.51 1.85 13.74
CA PRO A 86 -0.35 1.93 14.63
C PRO A 86 0.60 0.72 14.62
N ARG A 87 0.15 -0.43 14.11
CA ARG A 87 0.97 -1.65 13.98
C ARG A 87 1.80 -1.69 12.70
N GLY A 88 1.48 -0.85 11.72
CA GLY A 88 2.10 -0.83 10.40
C GLY A 88 1.10 -1.11 9.28
N ASP A 89 1.47 -0.69 8.08
CA ASP A 89 0.63 -0.75 6.88
C ASP A 89 1.48 -0.90 5.62
N THR A 90 0.81 -1.16 4.50
CA THR A 90 1.44 -1.15 3.18
C THR A 90 0.64 -0.27 2.23
N PHE A 91 1.32 0.67 1.58
CA PHE A 91 0.69 1.59 0.63
C PHE A 91 1.64 1.98 -0.50
N MET A 92 1.12 2.63 -1.53
CA MET A 92 1.92 3.13 -2.65
C MET A 92 1.91 4.66 -2.76
N TYR A 93 2.96 5.21 -3.35
CA TYR A 93 3.05 6.59 -3.81
C TYR A 93 3.52 6.59 -5.26
N GLY A 94 2.79 7.26 -6.15
CA GLY A 94 3.14 7.42 -7.55
C GLY A 94 2.93 8.86 -7.98
N CYS A 95 3.95 9.49 -8.57
CA CYS A 95 3.90 10.87 -9.04
C CYS A 95 4.49 10.99 -10.45
N ASP A 96 3.74 11.56 -11.38
CA ASP A 96 4.13 11.73 -12.79
C ASP A 96 5.02 12.95 -13.07
N GLY A 97 5.48 13.64 -12.02
CA GLY A 97 6.44 14.74 -12.09
C GLY A 97 7.29 14.87 -10.83
N PRO A 98 7.95 16.03 -10.60
CA PRO A 98 8.79 16.22 -9.41
C PRO A 98 7.96 16.36 -8.14
N SER A 99 8.45 15.76 -7.06
CA SER A 99 7.85 15.89 -5.73
C SER A 99 8.50 17.01 -4.92
N ASP A 100 7.78 17.52 -3.91
CA ASP A 100 8.31 18.33 -2.81
C ASP A 100 7.97 17.63 -1.47
N PRO A 101 8.96 17.13 -0.71
CA PRO A 101 10.40 17.17 -1.01
C PRO A 101 10.80 16.36 -2.26
N VAL A 102 11.94 16.71 -2.86
CA VAL A 102 12.41 16.15 -4.16
C VAL A 102 12.50 14.62 -4.15
N ASP A 103 12.84 14.04 -3.01
CA ASP A 103 13.02 12.61 -2.82
C ASP A 103 11.90 11.97 -2.00
N CYS A 104 10.71 12.57 -2.01
CA CYS A 104 9.52 11.89 -1.51
C CYS A 104 9.36 10.48 -2.15
N PRO A 105 9.07 9.43 -1.37
CA PRO A 105 8.64 9.45 0.03
C PRO A 105 9.76 9.21 1.06
N TYR A 106 11.04 9.27 0.68
CA TYR A 106 12.15 9.15 1.65
C TYR A 106 12.18 10.35 2.61
N HIS A 107 11.96 11.55 2.09
CA HIS A 107 11.68 12.73 2.90
C HIS A 107 10.27 13.25 2.67
N VAL A 108 9.71 13.82 3.73
CA VAL A 108 8.35 14.36 3.79
C VAL A 108 8.36 15.71 4.49
N LYS A 109 7.33 16.52 4.26
CA LYS A 109 7.10 17.74 5.03
C LYS A 109 6.33 17.43 6.31
N ALA A 110 6.83 17.91 7.44
CA ALA A 110 6.08 18.00 8.69
C ALA A 110 6.18 19.45 9.19
N ASP A 111 5.04 20.13 9.37
CA ASP A 111 4.98 21.54 9.79
C ASP A 111 5.86 22.49 8.94
N GLY A 112 6.00 22.19 7.64
CA GLY A 112 6.79 22.96 6.68
C GLY A 112 8.28 22.59 6.59
N GLU A 113 8.77 21.72 7.48
CA GLU A 113 10.16 21.26 7.51
C GLU A 113 10.32 19.86 6.90
N ASP A 114 11.46 19.61 6.25
CA ASP A 114 11.81 18.29 5.72
C ASP A 114 12.16 17.34 6.87
N ARG A 115 11.59 16.13 6.84
CA ARG A 115 11.81 15.06 7.81
C ARG A 115 12.05 13.75 7.08
N ASP A 116 12.95 12.94 7.62
CA ASP A 116 13.14 11.55 7.15
C ASP A 116 11.91 10.72 7.54
N PHE A 117 11.17 10.26 6.53
CA PHE A 117 9.93 9.50 6.72
C PHE A 117 10.16 8.19 7.47
N LEU A 118 11.30 7.53 7.23
CA LEU A 118 11.58 6.21 7.81
C LEU A 118 11.74 6.28 9.32
N THR A 119 12.18 7.43 9.85
CA THR A 119 12.39 7.67 11.28
C THR A 119 11.10 7.76 12.09
N LEU A 120 9.94 7.87 11.43
CA LEU A 120 8.65 7.91 12.09
C LEU A 120 8.22 6.54 12.64
N PHE A 121 8.89 5.46 12.20
CA PHE A 121 8.51 4.08 12.48
C PHE A 121 9.66 3.28 13.10
N ASN A 122 9.33 2.25 13.88
CA ASN A 122 10.33 1.33 14.43
C ASN A 122 11.00 0.50 13.34
N THR A 123 10.24 0.15 12.30
CA THR A 123 10.70 -0.49 11.08
C THR A 123 9.95 0.12 9.91
N SER A 124 10.61 0.28 8.77
CA SER A 124 9.97 0.77 7.55
C SER A 124 10.84 0.45 6.35
N THR A 125 10.24 0.38 5.17
CA THR A 125 10.97 0.17 3.91
C THR A 125 10.24 0.89 2.79
N VAL A 126 11.01 1.63 2.00
CA VAL A 126 10.56 2.25 0.75
C VAL A 126 11.28 1.57 -0.40
N THR A 127 10.52 0.92 -1.27
CA THR A 127 11.03 0.24 -2.46
C THR A 127 10.69 1.06 -3.69
N ASN A 128 11.69 1.49 -4.43
CA ASN A 128 11.50 2.12 -5.73
C ASN A 128 11.17 1.04 -6.79
N LYS A 129 10.05 1.22 -7.47
CA LYS A 129 9.49 0.29 -8.46
C LYS A 129 9.71 0.74 -9.91
N ILE A 130 10.52 1.77 -10.13
CA ILE A 130 10.80 2.35 -11.45
C ILE A 130 11.18 1.31 -12.51
N ASN A 131 11.98 0.31 -12.15
CA ASN A 131 12.47 -0.71 -13.09
C ASN A 131 11.46 -1.83 -13.38
N GLU A 132 10.30 -1.84 -12.72
CA GLU A 132 9.25 -2.84 -12.94
C GLU A 132 8.29 -2.45 -14.07
N PHE A 133 8.40 -1.22 -14.61
CA PHE A 133 7.54 -0.70 -15.66
C PHE A 133 8.35 -0.10 -16.80
N ASP A 134 7.91 -0.31 -18.05
CA ASP A 134 8.63 0.13 -19.25
C ASP A 134 8.83 1.65 -19.33
N GLU A 135 7.88 2.42 -18.80
CA GLU A 135 7.90 3.90 -18.81
C GLU A 135 8.79 4.50 -17.72
N HIS A 136 9.39 3.68 -16.84
CA HIS A 136 10.20 4.12 -15.72
C HIS A 136 9.52 5.20 -14.84
N PRO A 137 8.29 4.96 -14.35
CA PRO A 137 7.57 5.90 -13.52
C PRO A 137 8.16 5.98 -12.11
N HIS A 138 8.01 7.14 -11.45
CA HIS A 138 8.32 7.32 -10.04
C HIS A 138 7.22 6.69 -9.19
N VAL A 139 7.31 5.37 -9.03
CA VAL A 139 6.41 4.57 -8.20
C VAL A 139 7.19 3.97 -7.04
N TYR A 140 6.67 4.16 -5.84
CA TYR A 140 7.26 3.68 -4.60
C TYR A 140 6.25 2.81 -3.86
N HIS A 141 6.70 1.66 -3.38
CA HIS A 141 5.95 0.82 -2.45
C HIS A 141 6.52 1.03 -1.05
N ILE A 142 5.65 1.37 -0.11
CA ILE A 142 6.01 1.68 1.26
C ILE A 142 5.40 0.63 2.17
N VAL A 143 6.25 0.04 3.02
CA VAL A 143 5.85 -0.83 4.13
C VAL A 143 6.27 -0.14 5.41
N THR A 144 5.33 0.11 6.30
CA THR A 144 5.58 0.70 7.62
C THR A 144 5.38 -0.35 8.70
N GLY A 145 6.17 -0.24 9.77
CA GLY A 145 5.98 -0.99 11.00
C GLY A 145 5.32 -0.13 12.07
N ALA A 146 5.43 -0.59 13.31
CA ALA A 146 4.79 0.08 14.43
C ALA A 146 5.38 1.47 14.70
N TYR A 147 4.53 2.38 15.19
CA TYR A 147 4.91 3.72 15.64
C TYR A 147 4.13 4.09 16.92
N THR A 148 4.70 4.98 17.74
CA THR A 148 4.15 5.31 19.07
C THR A 148 3.75 6.77 19.26
N ASN A 149 4.17 7.65 18.34
CA ASN A 149 3.88 9.08 18.41
C ASN A 149 2.92 9.49 17.29
N PRO A 150 1.99 10.42 17.54
CA PRO A 150 1.15 10.97 16.49
C PRO A 150 2.00 11.77 15.49
N PHE A 151 1.65 11.68 14.22
CA PHE A 151 2.28 12.44 13.15
C PHE A 151 1.29 12.74 12.03
N SER A 152 1.59 13.80 11.28
CA SER A 152 0.94 14.11 10.01
C SER A 152 2.03 14.69 9.11
N VAL A 153 2.27 14.04 7.98
CA VAL A 153 3.32 14.42 7.04
C VAL A 153 2.78 14.44 5.62
N SER A 154 3.43 15.20 4.74
CA SER A 154 2.95 15.36 3.38
C SER A 154 4.04 15.34 2.33
N CYS A 155 3.64 14.98 1.11
CA CYS A 155 4.38 15.27 -0.10
C CYS A 155 3.47 15.96 -1.11
N VAL A 156 4.03 16.92 -1.85
CA VAL A 156 3.35 17.53 -2.98
C VAL A 156 3.92 16.94 -4.26
N CYS A 157 3.06 16.41 -5.11
CA CYS A 157 3.38 16.00 -6.48
C CYS A 157 3.06 17.16 -7.42
N ASN A 158 4.07 17.67 -8.13
CA ASN A 158 3.86 18.62 -9.22
C ASN A 158 3.71 17.80 -10.50
N LYS A 159 2.48 17.63 -10.97
CA LYS A 159 2.18 16.76 -12.10
C LYS A 159 2.75 17.32 -13.40
N ALA A 160 2.95 16.45 -14.39
CA ALA A 160 3.47 16.84 -15.70
C ALA A 160 2.57 17.84 -16.45
N ASP A 161 1.27 17.85 -16.15
CA ASP A 161 0.28 18.79 -16.72
C ASP A 161 0.28 20.18 -16.04
N GLY A 162 1.13 20.38 -15.03
CA GLY A 162 1.26 21.63 -14.27
C GLY A 162 0.30 21.75 -13.08
N THR A 163 -0.55 20.75 -12.84
CA THR A 163 -1.38 20.69 -11.64
C THR A 163 -0.58 20.16 -10.45
N THR A 164 -1.09 20.40 -9.24
CA THR A 164 -0.49 19.89 -8.01
C THR A 164 -1.47 18.97 -7.28
N GLU A 165 -0.96 17.84 -6.82
CA GLU A 165 -1.68 16.90 -5.97
C GLU A 165 -0.89 16.67 -4.69
N THR A 166 -1.56 16.56 -3.55
CA THR A 166 -0.89 16.40 -2.26
C THR A 166 -1.23 15.04 -1.66
N MET A 167 -0.20 14.29 -1.26
CA MET A 167 -0.34 13.14 -0.38
C MET A 167 -0.19 13.60 1.07
N ILE A 168 -1.11 13.19 1.94
CA ILE A 168 -1.01 13.33 3.39
C ILE A 168 -1.00 11.94 4.01
N VAL A 169 0.01 11.64 4.81
CA VAL A 169 0.11 10.41 5.60
C VAL A 169 0.02 10.79 7.08
N LYS A 170 -0.94 10.21 7.81
CA LYS A 170 -1.17 10.53 9.21
C LYS A 170 -1.35 9.30 10.08
N SER A 171 -1.02 9.44 11.36
CA SER A 171 -1.23 8.41 12.37
C SER A 171 -2.72 8.15 12.59
N GLY A 172 -3.13 6.87 12.62
CA GLY A 172 -4.49 6.41 12.89
C GLY A 172 -4.71 5.95 14.33
N PHE A 173 -4.21 6.68 15.33
CA PHE A 173 -4.54 6.38 16.73
C PHE A 173 -6.05 6.44 16.93
N LYS A 174 -6.67 5.30 17.27
CA LYS A 174 -8.04 5.28 17.77
C LYS A 174 -8.02 5.95 19.13
N ILE A 175 -8.52 7.18 19.22
CA ILE A 175 -8.89 7.77 20.50
C ILE A 175 -10.10 6.96 20.98
N TRP A 176 -9.88 6.02 21.89
CA TRP A 176 -10.98 5.36 22.59
C TRP A 176 -11.59 6.40 23.54
N HIS A 177 -12.65 7.08 23.11
CA HIS A 177 -13.48 7.86 24.02
C HIS A 177 -14.18 6.89 24.97
N ASN A 178 -13.63 6.72 26.16
CA ASN A 178 -14.26 6.03 27.28
C ASN A 178 -15.34 6.89 27.96
N ASP A 179 -16.26 7.48 27.19
CA ASP A 179 -17.32 8.34 27.73
C ASP A 179 -18.62 7.58 28.05
N GLU A 180 -18.62 6.23 28.02
CA GLU A 180 -19.81 5.42 28.37
C GLU A 180 -19.79 4.78 29.77
N TYR A 181 -18.78 5.02 30.61
CA TYR A 181 -18.75 4.50 31.99
C TYR A 181 -19.19 5.49 33.08
N LEU A 182 -19.83 6.59 32.70
CA LEU A 182 -20.47 7.51 33.65
C LEU A 182 -21.96 7.69 33.29
N LYS A 183 -22.75 6.63 33.47
CA LYS A 183 -24.19 6.72 33.72
C LYS A 183 -24.60 5.75 34.81
#